data_AF-A0A1Y6D5B5-F1
#
_entry.id   AF-A0A1Y6D5B5-F1
#
_cell.length_a   1.000
_cell.length_b   1.000
_cell.length_c   1.000
_cell.angle_alpha   90.00
_cell.angle_beta   90.00
_cell.angle_gamma   90.00
#
_symmetry.space_group_name_H-M   'P 1'
#
loop_
_entity.id
_entity.type
_entity.pdbx_description
1 polymer ?
#
loop_
_entity_poly.entity_id
_entity_poly.type
_entity_poly.pdbx_seq_one_letter_code
_entity_poly.pdbx_strand_id
1 'polypeptide(L)'
;MARIDPIPQQPWERQPGESETAYAAFRRYRDMPMGERSIRRSVGEDASAVKVRRAEQWSVDFRWVERAAAYTDHLDRIARQERERAIRDMERRHAHSAQAIHAVVNAKLAAWNRTPEAREAAAEALTPYQLARLLDTATRVERAALGHVPDPPPKKPDRSALLAELAEVKAKAREGGDWNLYFQALREERAITGEGTPIAVKAEGGDWKADLQAAGMDPDAVFEEAVRLAMAKLEGGLP
;
A
#
# COMPACT_ATOMS: atom_id res chain seq x y z
N MET A 1 -48.17 -23.08 -33.83
CA MET A 1 -47.23 -22.03 -34.25
C MET A 1 -46.88 -21.21 -33.02
N ALA A 2 -45.63 -21.21 -32.57
CA ALA A 2 -45.23 -20.40 -31.42
C ALA A 2 -45.33 -18.92 -31.79
N ARG A 3 -46.08 -18.13 -31.01
CA ARG A 3 -46.04 -16.67 -31.11
C ARG A 3 -44.64 -16.25 -30.67
N ILE A 4 -43.85 -15.74 -31.60
CA ILE A 4 -42.62 -15.02 -31.27
C ILE A 4 -43.09 -13.66 -30.78
N ASP A 5 -43.12 -13.47 -29.47
CA ASP A 5 -43.36 -12.15 -28.90
C ASP A 5 -42.22 -11.22 -29.37
N PRO A 6 -42.53 -10.06 -29.95
CA PRO A 6 -41.50 -9.15 -30.42
C PRO A 6 -40.65 -8.69 -29.24
N ILE A 7 -39.32 -8.81 -29.39
CA ILE A 7 -38.35 -8.30 -28.42
C ILE A 7 -38.66 -6.80 -28.21
N PRO A 8 -38.79 -6.33 -26.94
CA PRO A 8 -39.04 -4.93 -26.68
C PRO A 8 -37.93 -4.08 -27.33
N GLN A 9 -38.34 -3.25 -28.29
CA GLN A 9 -37.41 -2.40 -29.02
C GLN A 9 -36.82 -1.36 -28.06
N GLN A 10 -35.49 -1.28 -28.04
CA GLN A 10 -34.82 -0.32 -27.17
C GLN A 10 -35.08 1.11 -27.67
N PRO A 11 -35.14 2.11 -26.78
CA PRO A 11 -35.39 3.50 -27.19
C PRO A 11 -34.38 4.00 -28.23
N TRP A 12 -33.13 3.55 -28.17
CA TRP A 12 -32.06 3.96 -29.07
C TRP A 12 -32.00 3.18 -30.40
N GLU A 13 -32.92 2.25 -30.64
CA GLU A 13 -33.08 1.54 -31.91
C GLU A 13 -34.05 2.27 -32.85
N ARG A 14 -34.14 1.83 -34.11
CA ARG A 14 -34.99 2.45 -35.13
C ARG A 14 -36.48 2.31 -34.79
N GLN A 15 -37.18 3.43 -34.61
CA GLN A 15 -38.58 3.41 -34.17
C GLN A 15 -39.56 3.07 -35.32
N PRO A 16 -40.77 2.58 -35.01
CA PRO A 16 -41.82 2.39 -36.02
C PRO A 16 -42.12 3.72 -36.73
N GLY A 17 -42.18 3.69 -38.06
CA GLY A 17 -42.38 4.89 -38.88
C GLY A 17 -41.12 5.76 -39.06
N GLU A 18 -40.01 5.46 -38.38
CA GLU A 18 -38.73 6.14 -38.62
C GLU A 18 -38.13 5.67 -39.95
N SER A 19 -37.86 6.59 -40.87
CA SER A 19 -37.17 6.25 -42.11
C SER A 19 -35.72 5.85 -41.83
N GLU A 20 -35.11 5.08 -42.73
CA GLU A 20 -33.70 4.71 -42.58
C GLU A 20 -32.77 5.94 -42.58
N THR A 21 -33.11 6.95 -43.37
CA THR A 21 -32.38 8.23 -43.40
C THR A 21 -32.51 9.01 -42.10
N ALA A 22 -33.70 9.05 -41.50
CA ALA A 22 -33.92 9.66 -40.18
C ALA A 22 -33.12 8.91 -39.11
N TYR A 23 -33.18 7.58 -39.09
CA TYR A 23 -32.43 6.77 -38.13
C TYR A 23 -30.91 6.90 -38.30
N ALA A 24 -30.41 7.00 -39.54
CA ALA A 24 -28.99 7.22 -39.80
C ALA A 24 -28.51 8.59 -39.28
N ALA A 25 -29.34 9.64 -39.39
CA ALA A 25 -29.05 10.94 -38.79
C ALA A 25 -29.11 10.86 -37.25
N PHE A 26 -30.11 10.18 -36.69
CA PHE A 26 -30.21 9.94 -35.26
C PHE A 26 -28.98 9.24 -34.69
N ARG A 27 -28.47 8.19 -35.34
CA ARG A 27 -27.24 7.51 -34.90
C ARG A 27 -26.07 8.48 -34.78
N ARG A 28 -25.85 9.33 -35.80
CA ARG A 28 -24.81 10.37 -35.75
C ARG A 28 -25.05 11.34 -34.60
N TYR A 29 -26.29 11.81 -34.41
CA TYR A 29 -26.64 12.69 -33.30
C TYR A 29 -26.37 12.07 -31.92
N ARG A 30 -26.78 10.81 -31.73
CA ARG A 30 -26.64 10.03 -30.49
C ARG A 30 -25.19 9.76 -30.13
N ASP A 31 -24.38 9.43 -31.14
CA ASP A 31 -22.98 9.02 -30.98
C ASP A 31 -22.03 10.23 -30.76
N MET A 32 -22.54 11.47 -30.86
CA MET A 32 -21.81 12.67 -30.44
C MET A 32 -21.72 12.80 -28.92
N PRO A 33 -20.64 13.41 -28.38
CA PRO A 33 -20.54 13.76 -26.97
C PRO A 33 -21.74 14.59 -26.51
N MET A 34 -22.22 14.36 -25.27
CA MET A 34 -23.47 14.97 -24.78
C MET A 34 -23.49 16.51 -24.87
N GLY A 35 -22.34 17.17 -24.68
CA GLY A 35 -22.19 18.63 -24.81
C GLY A 35 -22.01 19.15 -26.24
N GLU A 36 -21.84 18.27 -27.22
CA GLU A 36 -21.55 18.63 -28.62
C GLU A 36 -22.66 18.20 -29.60
N ARG A 37 -23.72 17.59 -29.08
CA ARG A 37 -24.85 17.10 -29.88
C ARG A 37 -25.47 18.24 -30.68
N SER A 38 -25.49 18.08 -32.00
CA SER A 38 -25.99 19.11 -32.91
C SER A 38 -26.79 18.48 -34.05
N ILE A 39 -28.01 18.98 -34.27
CA ILE A 39 -28.87 18.55 -35.37
C ILE A 39 -28.20 18.82 -36.71
N ARG A 40 -27.56 19.99 -36.88
CA ARG A 40 -26.80 20.30 -38.10
C ARG A 40 -25.70 19.26 -38.34
N ARG A 41 -24.86 19.00 -37.34
CA ARG A 41 -23.77 18.02 -37.47
C ARG A 41 -24.28 16.61 -37.79
N SER A 42 -25.47 16.24 -37.31
CA SER A 42 -26.06 14.91 -37.57
C SER A 42 -26.41 14.67 -39.04
N VAL A 43 -26.60 15.73 -39.83
CA VAL A 43 -26.86 15.67 -41.28
C VAL A 43 -25.73 16.25 -42.12
N GLY A 44 -24.61 16.63 -41.50
CA GLY A 44 -23.44 17.25 -42.12
C GLY A 44 -23.40 18.77 -41.94
N GLU A 45 -22.21 19.35 -41.72
CA GLU A 45 -22.06 20.79 -41.47
C GLU A 45 -22.51 21.64 -42.67
N ASP A 46 -22.21 21.19 -43.89
CA ASP A 46 -22.60 21.81 -45.16
C ASP A 46 -24.04 21.47 -45.60
N ALA A 47 -24.85 20.88 -44.71
CA ALA A 47 -26.23 20.55 -45.05
C ALA A 47 -27.05 21.81 -45.35
N SER A 48 -27.83 21.73 -46.43
CA SER A 48 -28.77 22.78 -46.81
C SER A 48 -29.81 23.02 -45.70
N ALA A 49 -30.35 24.25 -45.63
CA ALA A 49 -31.36 24.62 -44.63
C ALA A 49 -32.58 23.68 -44.65
N VAL A 50 -32.96 23.18 -45.83
CA VAL A 50 -34.06 22.21 -46.00
C VAL A 50 -33.75 20.88 -45.31
N LYS A 51 -32.50 20.37 -45.44
CA LYS A 51 -32.07 19.13 -44.77
C LYS A 51 -32.03 19.31 -43.26
N VAL A 52 -31.51 20.44 -42.77
CA VAL A 52 -31.46 20.74 -41.34
C VAL A 52 -32.86 20.82 -40.74
N ARG A 53 -33.78 21.57 -41.36
CA ARG A 53 -35.18 21.66 -40.90
C ARG A 53 -35.89 20.31 -40.87
N ARG A 54 -35.60 19.44 -41.84
CA ARG A 54 -36.14 18.08 -41.85
C ARG A 54 -35.58 17.25 -40.67
N ALA A 55 -34.30 17.40 -40.34
CA ALA A 55 -33.69 16.74 -39.20
C ALA A 55 -34.21 17.27 -37.86
N GLU A 56 -34.52 18.56 -37.76
CA GLU A 56 -35.19 19.15 -36.59
C GLU A 56 -36.57 18.51 -36.38
N GLN A 57 -37.35 18.36 -37.46
CA GLN A 57 -38.64 17.68 -37.39
C GLN A 57 -38.50 16.22 -36.94
N TRP A 58 -37.55 15.46 -37.53
CA TRP A 58 -37.28 14.08 -37.10
C TRP A 58 -36.85 13.99 -35.64
N SER A 59 -36.06 14.95 -35.17
CA SER A 59 -35.62 15.02 -33.77
C SER A 59 -36.80 15.11 -32.81
N VAL A 60 -37.81 15.91 -33.16
CA VAL A 60 -39.05 16.04 -32.38
C VAL A 60 -39.91 14.78 -32.52
N ASP A 61 -40.24 14.38 -33.75
CA ASP A 61 -41.15 13.27 -34.04
C ASP A 61 -40.68 11.95 -33.41
N PHE A 62 -39.37 11.71 -33.45
CA PHE A 62 -38.75 10.51 -32.93
C PHE A 62 -37.97 10.74 -31.64
N ARG A 63 -38.23 11.85 -30.92
CA ARG A 63 -37.72 12.14 -29.56
C ARG A 63 -36.22 11.84 -29.39
N TRP A 64 -35.39 12.39 -30.28
CA TRP A 64 -33.96 12.07 -30.31
C TRP A 64 -33.24 12.38 -29.01
N VAL A 65 -33.59 13.46 -28.33
CA VAL A 65 -32.95 13.86 -27.06
C VAL A 65 -33.14 12.79 -25.99
N GLU A 66 -34.38 12.33 -25.79
CA GLU A 66 -34.72 11.29 -24.79
C GLU A 66 -34.03 9.96 -25.13
N ARG A 67 -34.06 9.55 -26.40
CA ARG A 67 -33.44 8.30 -26.85
C ARG A 67 -31.92 8.34 -26.71
N ALA A 68 -31.31 9.49 -26.99
CA ALA A 68 -29.88 9.68 -26.85
C ALA A 68 -29.44 9.72 -25.38
N ALA A 69 -30.25 10.27 -24.48
CA ALA A 69 -30.03 10.18 -23.03
C ALA A 69 -30.14 8.73 -22.54
N ALA A 70 -31.18 7.99 -22.95
CA ALA A 70 -31.35 6.58 -22.60
C ALA A 70 -30.16 5.71 -23.07
N TYR A 71 -29.59 6.02 -24.25
CA TYR A 71 -28.39 5.34 -24.73
C TYR A 71 -27.16 5.65 -23.89
N THR A 72 -26.96 6.92 -23.52
CA THR A 72 -25.88 7.32 -22.61
C THR A 72 -25.99 6.58 -21.27
N ASP A 73 -27.18 6.54 -20.66
CA ASP A 73 -27.41 5.81 -19.40
C ASP A 73 -27.12 4.30 -19.52
N HIS A 74 -27.44 3.72 -20.68
CA HIS A 74 -27.13 2.33 -20.98
C HIS A 74 -25.62 2.08 -21.07
N LEU A 75 -24.88 2.94 -21.77
CA LEU A 75 -23.42 2.87 -21.84
C LEU A 75 -22.78 3.04 -20.46
N ASP A 76 -23.27 4.00 -19.65
CA ASP A 76 -22.81 4.22 -18.29
C ASP A 76 -23.08 3.02 -17.38
N ARG A 77 -24.21 2.33 -17.59
CA ARG A 77 -24.51 1.09 -16.87
C ARG A 77 -23.51 -0.01 -17.23
N ILE A 78 -23.22 -0.21 -18.51
CA ILE A 78 -22.22 -1.18 -18.97
C ILE A 78 -20.84 -0.83 -18.38
N ALA A 79 -20.42 0.43 -18.49
CA ALA A 79 -19.14 0.88 -17.98
C ALA A 79 -19.01 0.68 -16.46
N ARG A 80 -20.08 0.93 -15.70
CA ARG A 80 -20.14 0.65 -14.25
C ARG A 80 -19.99 -0.84 -13.96
N GLN A 81 -20.71 -1.69 -14.68
CA GLN A 81 -20.64 -3.15 -14.51
C GLN A 81 -19.26 -3.70 -14.84
N GLU A 82 -18.64 -3.25 -15.93
CA GLU A 82 -17.28 -3.66 -16.29
C GLU A 82 -16.24 -3.17 -15.29
N ARG A 83 -16.38 -1.94 -14.79
CA ARG A 83 -15.51 -1.42 -13.71
C ARG A 83 -15.65 -2.24 -12.43
N GLU A 84 -16.88 -2.54 -12.02
CA GLU A 84 -17.15 -3.36 -10.83
C GLU A 84 -16.58 -4.77 -10.97
N ARG A 85 -16.73 -5.40 -12.15
CA ARG A 85 -16.11 -6.69 -12.47
C ARG A 85 -14.58 -6.60 -12.38
N ALA A 86 -13.97 -5.60 -13.02
CA ALA A 86 -12.51 -5.41 -13.00
C ALA A 86 -11.96 -5.22 -11.58
N ILE A 87 -12.66 -4.45 -10.73
CA ILE A 87 -12.31 -4.27 -9.31
C ILE A 87 -12.36 -5.62 -8.59
N ARG A 88 -13.47 -6.35 -8.69
CA ARG A 88 -13.61 -7.67 -8.05
C ARG A 88 -12.56 -8.66 -8.53
N ASP A 89 -12.21 -8.64 -9.80
CA ASP A 89 -11.18 -9.50 -10.38
C ASP A 89 -9.79 -9.15 -9.84
N MET A 90 -9.48 -7.86 -9.72
CA MET A 90 -8.26 -7.37 -9.10
C MET A 90 -8.18 -7.78 -7.63
N GLU A 91 -9.25 -7.57 -6.85
CA GLU A 91 -9.35 -7.97 -5.44
C GLU A 91 -9.07 -9.47 -5.27
N ARG A 92 -9.69 -10.33 -6.10
CA ARG A 92 -9.43 -11.78 -6.05
C ARG A 92 -7.97 -12.13 -6.34
N ARG A 93 -7.35 -11.50 -7.35
CA ARG A 93 -5.93 -11.73 -7.65
C ARG A 93 -5.03 -11.29 -6.49
N HIS A 94 -5.30 -10.12 -5.91
CA HIS A 94 -4.53 -9.58 -4.79
C HIS A 94 -4.63 -10.47 -3.54
N ALA A 95 -5.85 -10.93 -3.20
CA ALA A 95 -6.06 -11.86 -2.10
C ALA A 95 -5.28 -13.17 -2.32
N HIS A 96 -5.36 -13.74 -3.53
CA HIS A 96 -4.61 -14.96 -3.87
C HIS A 96 -3.09 -14.77 -3.76
N SER A 97 -2.56 -13.65 -4.27
CA SER A 97 -1.12 -13.34 -4.13
C SER A 97 -0.69 -13.17 -2.68
N ALA A 98 -1.50 -12.51 -1.85
CA ALA A 98 -1.22 -12.34 -0.43
C ALA A 98 -1.20 -13.70 0.31
N GLN A 99 -2.18 -14.56 0.04
CA GLN A 99 -2.24 -15.92 0.60
C GLN A 99 -1.03 -16.77 0.20
N ALA A 100 -0.57 -16.66 -1.04
CA ALA A 100 0.64 -17.34 -1.48
C ALA A 100 1.89 -16.85 -0.73
N ILE A 101 2.01 -15.54 -0.48
CA ILE A 101 3.11 -14.98 0.32
C ILE A 101 3.02 -15.46 1.78
N HIS A 102 1.83 -15.48 2.38
CA HIS A 102 1.62 -16.04 3.73
C HIS A 102 2.06 -17.50 3.81
N ALA A 103 1.72 -18.31 2.81
CA ALA A 103 2.14 -19.72 2.75
C ALA A 103 3.67 -19.86 2.69
N VAL A 104 4.35 -19.03 1.89
CA VAL A 104 5.83 -19.01 1.83
C VAL A 104 6.44 -18.59 3.16
N VAL A 105 5.91 -17.53 3.79
CA VAL A 105 6.38 -17.07 5.10
C VAL A 105 6.21 -18.16 6.16
N ASN A 106 5.03 -18.79 6.23
CA ASN A 106 4.74 -19.85 7.19
C ASN A 106 5.65 -21.08 6.99
N ALA A 107 5.89 -21.48 5.73
CA ALA A 107 6.79 -22.58 5.41
C ALA A 107 8.24 -22.28 5.84
N LYS A 108 8.72 -21.05 5.62
CA LYS A 108 10.05 -20.61 6.06
C LYS A 108 10.17 -20.57 7.58
N LEU A 109 9.18 -20.02 8.28
CA LEU A 109 9.15 -20.00 9.76
C LEU A 109 9.17 -21.42 10.34
N ALA A 110 8.42 -22.35 9.76
CA ALA A 110 8.43 -23.75 10.17
C ALA A 110 9.81 -24.40 9.96
N ALA A 111 10.49 -24.09 8.84
CA ALA A 111 11.84 -24.57 8.57
C ALA A 111 12.89 -23.99 9.53
N TRP A 112 12.79 -22.69 9.87
CA TRP A 112 13.65 -22.03 10.85
C TRP A 112 13.56 -22.72 12.21
N ASN A 113 12.37 -23.11 12.66
CA ASN A 113 12.22 -23.67 14.00
C ASN A 113 12.66 -25.14 14.14
N ARG A 114 13.30 -25.73 13.13
CA ARG A 114 13.68 -27.15 13.14
C ARG A 114 15.03 -27.42 13.84
N THR A 115 16.10 -26.70 13.48
CA THR A 115 17.43 -26.82 14.12
C THR A 115 18.18 -25.48 14.11
N PRO A 116 19.20 -25.26 14.96
CA PRO A 116 20.04 -24.05 14.91
C PRO A 116 20.70 -23.80 13.54
N GLU A 117 21.20 -24.83 12.88
CA GLU A 117 21.87 -24.74 11.57
C GLU A 117 20.87 -24.38 10.46
N ALA A 118 19.64 -24.89 10.56
CA ALA A 118 18.55 -24.52 9.66
C ALA A 118 18.09 -23.07 9.85
N ARG A 119 18.22 -22.50 11.06
CA ARG A 119 17.98 -21.06 11.30
C ARG A 119 19.03 -20.21 10.60
N GLU A 120 20.29 -20.58 10.73
CA GLU A 120 21.42 -19.83 10.17
C GLU A 120 21.39 -19.83 8.64
N ALA A 121 21.28 -21.01 8.01
CA ALA A 121 21.20 -21.14 6.55
C ALA A 121 20.00 -20.39 5.95
N ALA A 122 18.89 -20.31 6.69
CA ALA A 122 17.71 -19.65 6.20
C ALA A 122 17.71 -18.13 6.48
N ALA A 123 18.45 -17.66 7.48
CA ALA A 123 18.73 -16.24 7.72
C ALA A 123 19.64 -15.64 6.62
N GLU A 124 20.54 -16.44 6.05
CA GLU A 124 21.34 -16.05 4.87
C GLU A 124 20.46 -15.86 3.62
N ALA A 125 19.46 -16.71 3.43
CA ALA A 125 18.57 -16.63 2.26
C ALA A 125 17.53 -15.50 2.36
N LEU A 126 17.00 -15.25 3.55
CA LEU A 126 16.01 -14.21 3.83
C LEU A 126 16.15 -13.78 5.29
N THR A 127 16.47 -12.53 5.53
CA THR A 127 16.61 -12.00 6.90
C THR A 127 15.27 -11.95 7.64
N PRO A 128 15.25 -12.00 8.98
CA PRO A 128 14.04 -11.78 9.79
C PRO A 128 13.28 -10.49 9.44
N TYR A 129 14.02 -9.41 9.15
CA TYR A 129 13.44 -8.15 8.71
C TYR A 129 12.70 -8.28 7.37
N GLN A 130 13.31 -8.91 6.36
CA GLN A 130 12.67 -9.10 5.06
C GLN A 130 11.43 -9.99 5.16
N LEU A 131 11.47 -11.03 6.00
CA LEU A 131 10.34 -11.90 6.26
C LEU A 131 9.17 -11.14 6.92
N ALA A 132 9.45 -10.32 7.92
CA ALA A 132 8.46 -9.47 8.57
C ALA A 132 7.86 -8.45 7.60
N ARG A 133 8.67 -7.86 6.71
CA ARG A 133 8.19 -6.94 5.65
C ARG A 133 7.29 -7.63 4.62
N LEU A 134 7.61 -8.87 4.23
CA LEU A 134 6.79 -9.67 3.33
C LEU A 134 5.43 -10.00 3.97
N LEU A 135 5.43 -10.43 5.23
CA LEU A 135 4.21 -10.72 5.98
C LEU A 135 3.33 -9.47 6.13
N ASP A 136 3.90 -8.34 6.59
CA ASP A 136 3.20 -7.05 6.70
C ASP A 136 2.56 -6.64 5.38
N THR A 137 3.32 -6.71 4.28
CA THR A 137 2.84 -6.32 2.96
C THR A 137 1.70 -7.22 2.50
N ALA A 138 1.85 -8.55 2.63
CA ALA A 138 0.83 -9.50 2.26
C ALA A 138 -0.45 -9.31 3.08
N THR A 139 -0.34 -9.14 4.40
CA THR A 139 -1.49 -8.90 5.28
C THR A 139 -2.22 -7.60 4.92
N ARG A 140 -1.50 -6.54 4.57
CA ARG A 140 -2.11 -5.29 4.11
C ARG A 140 -2.83 -5.45 2.77
N VAL A 141 -2.24 -6.16 1.82
CA VAL A 141 -2.84 -6.44 0.50
C VAL A 141 -4.09 -7.30 0.65
N GLU A 142 -4.06 -8.34 1.48
CA GLU A 142 -5.22 -9.19 1.75
C GLU A 142 -6.36 -8.41 2.42
N ARG A 143 -6.05 -7.65 3.47
CA ARG A 143 -7.04 -6.79 4.16
C ARG A 143 -7.70 -5.82 3.18
N ALA A 144 -6.91 -5.14 2.35
CA ALA A 144 -7.43 -4.21 1.35
C ALA A 144 -8.31 -4.93 0.31
N ALA A 145 -7.90 -6.10 -0.16
CA ALA A 145 -8.66 -6.90 -1.11
C ALA A 145 -10.00 -7.43 -0.54
N LEU A 146 -10.08 -7.62 0.78
CA LEU A 146 -11.29 -8.04 1.48
C LEU A 146 -12.17 -6.86 1.94
N GLY A 147 -11.81 -5.62 1.59
CA GLY A 147 -12.59 -4.43 1.94
C GLY A 147 -12.33 -3.89 3.35
N HIS A 148 -11.28 -4.33 4.03
CA HIS A 148 -10.82 -3.71 5.26
C HIS A 148 -9.96 -2.48 4.94
N VAL A 149 -10.21 -1.37 5.64
CA VAL A 149 -9.34 -0.18 5.57
C VAL A 149 -7.93 -0.60 6.03
N PRO A 150 -6.87 -0.33 5.25
CA PRO A 150 -5.51 -0.62 5.69
C PRO A 150 -5.28 0.08 7.02
N ASP A 151 -4.79 -0.64 8.03
CA ASP A 151 -4.33 0.01 9.25
C ASP A 151 -3.29 1.05 8.83
N PRO A 152 -3.34 2.27 9.41
CA PRO A 152 -2.30 3.25 9.15
C PRO A 152 -0.96 2.57 9.46
N PRO A 153 0.11 2.87 8.68
CA PRO A 153 1.42 2.31 8.98
C PRO A 153 1.70 2.50 10.47
N PRO A 154 2.28 1.50 11.18
CA PRO A 154 2.55 1.62 12.60
C PRO A 154 3.23 2.96 12.82
N LYS A 155 2.64 3.80 13.70
CA LYS A 155 3.22 5.10 14.00
C LYS A 155 4.69 4.86 14.32
N LYS A 156 5.60 5.63 13.68
CA LYS A 156 7.00 5.60 14.10
C LYS A 156 7.00 5.71 15.63
N PRO A 157 7.66 4.79 16.35
CA PRO A 157 7.65 4.81 17.80
C PRO A 157 8.07 6.21 18.26
N ASP A 158 7.30 6.78 19.19
CA ASP A 158 7.50 8.15 19.62
C ASP A 158 8.94 8.30 20.11
N ARG A 159 9.69 9.18 19.44
CA ARG A 159 11.09 9.45 19.78
C ARG A 159 11.22 9.85 21.25
N SER A 160 10.26 10.57 21.80
CA SER A 160 10.25 10.95 23.22
C SER A 160 10.05 9.74 24.14
N ALA A 161 9.18 8.80 23.76
CA ALA A 161 8.92 7.60 24.57
C ALA A 161 10.11 6.63 24.56
N LEU A 162 10.73 6.42 23.40
CA LEU A 162 11.96 5.62 23.28
C LEU A 162 13.11 6.20 24.11
N LEU A 163 13.27 7.52 24.09
CA LEU A 163 14.31 8.19 24.90
C LEU A 163 14.03 8.07 26.40
N ALA A 164 12.76 8.12 26.83
CA ALA A 164 12.39 7.91 28.23
C ALA A 164 12.66 6.46 28.68
N GLU A 165 12.32 5.47 27.86
CA GLU A 165 12.61 4.06 28.13
C GLU A 165 14.11 3.80 28.23
N LEU A 166 14.91 4.35 27.31
CA LEU A 166 16.37 4.25 27.37
C LEU A 166 16.96 4.97 28.60
N ALA A 167 16.36 6.06 29.05
CA ALA A 167 16.75 6.72 30.29
C ALA A 167 16.51 5.83 31.52
N GLU A 168 15.36 5.15 31.59
CA GLU A 168 15.06 4.18 32.66
C GLU A 168 15.99 2.96 32.61
N VAL A 169 16.26 2.42 31.43
CA VAL A 169 17.20 1.30 31.24
C VAL A 169 18.60 1.70 31.70
N LYS A 170 19.09 2.89 31.32
CA LYS A 170 20.38 3.41 31.79
C LYS A 170 20.41 3.60 33.31
N ALA A 171 19.34 4.11 33.92
CA ALA A 171 19.27 4.29 35.37
C ALA A 171 19.35 2.95 36.11
N LYS A 172 18.54 1.97 35.70
CA LYS A 172 18.55 0.62 36.28
C LYS A 172 19.87 -0.10 36.07
N ALA A 173 20.45 0.01 34.88
CA ALA A 173 21.75 -0.56 34.58
C ALA A 173 22.85 0.03 35.46
N ARG A 174 22.82 1.36 35.68
CA ARG A 174 23.76 2.06 36.57
C ARG A 174 23.58 1.66 38.04
N GLU A 175 22.33 1.53 38.51
CA GLU A 175 22.03 1.06 39.87
C GLU A 175 22.46 -0.39 40.10
N GLY A 176 22.29 -1.25 39.09
CA GLY A 176 22.66 -2.66 39.13
C GLY A 176 24.12 -2.96 38.78
N GLY A 177 24.91 -1.96 38.39
CA GLY A 177 26.30 -2.14 37.94
C GLY A 177 26.45 -2.84 36.58
N ASP A 178 25.36 -3.02 35.81
CA ASP A 178 25.39 -3.62 34.47
C ASP A 178 25.83 -2.59 33.42
N TRP A 179 27.13 -2.30 33.42
CA TRP A 179 27.70 -1.29 32.54
C TRP A 179 27.60 -1.66 31.05
N ASN A 180 27.50 -2.95 30.72
CA ASN A 180 27.31 -3.38 29.33
C ASN A 180 25.92 -2.97 28.80
N LEU A 181 24.86 -3.21 29.59
CA LEU A 181 23.51 -2.78 29.25
C LEU A 181 23.42 -1.24 29.19
N TYR A 182 24.10 -0.54 30.11
CA TYR A 182 24.18 0.91 30.11
C TYR A 182 24.80 1.46 28.81
N PHE A 183 25.93 0.92 28.36
CA PHE A 183 26.59 1.37 27.14
C PHE A 183 25.85 0.96 25.86
N GLN A 184 25.10 -0.15 25.88
CA GLN A 184 24.20 -0.49 24.79
C GLN A 184 23.06 0.54 24.67
N ALA A 185 22.35 0.82 25.76
CA ALA A 185 21.27 1.81 25.78
C ALA A 185 21.75 3.22 25.40
N LEU A 186 22.97 3.60 25.81
CA LEU A 186 23.59 4.86 25.43
C LEU A 186 23.87 4.97 23.92
N ARG A 187 24.29 3.88 23.26
CA ARG A 187 24.50 3.85 21.81
C ARG A 187 23.20 3.98 21.05
N GLU A 188 22.16 3.29 21.52
CA GLU A 188 20.81 3.36 20.93
C GLU A 188 20.20 4.76 21.07
N GLU A 189 20.36 5.39 22.23
CA GLU A 189 19.95 6.78 22.47
C GLU A 189 20.64 7.73 21.49
N ARG A 190 21.97 7.61 21.33
CA ARG A 190 22.76 8.43 20.41
C ARG A 190 22.39 8.22 18.94
N ALA A 191 22.07 6.99 18.55
CA ALA A 191 21.57 6.69 17.22
C ALA A 191 20.20 7.35 16.95
N ILE A 192 19.36 7.46 17.99
CA ILE A 192 18.06 8.15 17.94
C ILE A 192 18.25 9.67 17.93
N THR A 193 19.19 10.22 18.72
CA THR A 193 19.40 11.66 18.82
C THR A 193 20.16 12.25 17.64
N GLY A 194 21.01 11.45 16.98
CA GLY A 194 21.92 11.88 15.92
C GLY A 194 23.24 12.45 16.45
N GLU A 195 23.50 12.33 17.76
CA GLU A 195 24.71 12.84 18.40
C GLU A 195 25.86 11.82 18.24
N GLY A 196 26.68 12.04 17.22
CA GLY A 196 27.87 11.25 16.93
C GLY A 196 29.16 11.95 17.33
N THR A 197 29.77 11.54 18.43
CA THR A 197 31.18 11.14 18.42
C THR A 197 31.32 9.95 19.37
N PRO A 198 32.03 8.87 19.00
CA PRO A 198 32.44 7.86 19.97
C PRO A 198 33.12 8.58 21.14
N ILE A 199 32.91 8.15 22.38
CA ILE A 199 33.97 8.36 23.36
C ILE A 199 35.09 7.47 22.83
N ALA A 200 35.90 8.01 21.93
CA ALA A 200 37.23 7.52 21.72
C ALA A 200 37.91 7.80 23.05
N VAL A 201 37.88 6.81 23.95
CA VAL A 201 38.95 6.69 24.93
C VAL A 201 40.18 6.68 24.05
N LYS A 202 40.87 7.81 23.95
CA LYS A 202 42.08 7.91 23.13
C LYS A 202 43.03 6.89 23.74
N ALA A 203 43.14 5.74 23.08
CA ALA A 203 44.02 4.65 23.52
C ALA A 203 45.50 5.06 23.53
N GLU A 204 45.82 6.26 23.04
CA GLU A 204 47.13 6.86 23.12
C GLU A 204 47.09 8.16 23.94
N GLY A 205 47.49 8.05 25.21
CA GLY A 205 47.93 9.17 26.05
C GLY A 205 46.85 10.00 26.76
N GLY A 206 45.58 9.62 26.74
CA GLY A 206 44.51 10.28 27.51
C GLY A 206 44.30 9.67 28.90
N ASP A 207 44.06 10.50 29.91
CA ASP A 207 43.66 10.03 31.25
C ASP A 207 42.20 9.57 31.23
N TRP A 208 42.00 8.30 30.88
CA TRP A 208 40.68 7.68 30.78
C TRP A 208 39.89 7.72 32.10
N LYS A 209 40.58 7.82 33.26
CA LYS A 209 39.91 7.99 34.54
C LYS A 209 39.30 9.39 34.65
N ALA A 210 40.03 10.42 34.21
CA ALA A 210 39.52 11.78 34.17
C ALA A 210 38.33 11.93 33.19
N ASP A 211 38.35 11.24 32.05
CA ASP A 211 37.24 11.24 31.09
C ASP A 211 35.98 10.57 31.67
N LEU A 212 36.14 9.46 32.39
CA LEU A 212 35.04 8.80 33.08
C LEU A 212 34.50 9.65 34.25
N GLN A 213 35.37 10.29 35.02
CA GLN A 213 34.99 11.21 36.09
C GLN A 213 34.24 12.44 35.55
N ALA A 214 34.66 13.00 34.41
CA ALA A 214 33.97 14.10 33.74
C ALA A 214 32.56 13.72 33.27
N ALA A 215 32.35 12.43 32.94
CA ALA A 215 31.05 11.86 32.65
C ALA A 215 30.26 11.45 33.92
N GLY A 216 30.77 11.79 35.12
CA GLY A 216 30.17 11.45 36.40
C GLY A 216 30.19 9.96 36.71
N MET A 217 31.14 9.21 36.14
CA MET A 217 31.30 7.76 36.35
C MET A 217 32.47 7.48 37.30
N ASP A 218 32.35 6.42 38.10
CA ASP A 218 33.46 5.92 38.93
C ASP A 218 34.38 5.03 38.07
N PRO A 219 35.62 5.46 37.77
CA PRO A 219 36.51 4.72 36.90
C PRO A 219 36.86 3.33 37.43
N ASP A 220 36.93 3.17 38.75
CA ASP A 220 37.34 1.91 39.36
C ASP A 220 36.19 0.89 39.29
N ALA A 221 34.93 1.32 39.49
CA ALA A 221 33.76 0.48 39.28
C ALA A 221 33.59 0.03 37.82
N VAL A 222 33.88 0.92 36.86
CA VAL A 222 33.86 0.58 35.43
C VAL A 222 34.95 -0.43 35.07
N PHE A 223 36.14 -0.28 35.66
CA PHE A 223 37.25 -1.21 35.45
C PHE A 223 36.96 -2.61 36.02
N GLU A 224 36.46 -2.70 37.25
CA GLU A 224 36.10 -3.97 37.88
C GLU A 224 35.05 -4.74 37.08
N GLU A 225 34.04 -4.05 36.53
CA GLU A 225 33.05 -4.69 35.67
C GLU A 225 33.64 -5.13 34.33
N ALA A 226 34.53 -4.34 33.73
CA ALA A 226 35.21 -4.72 32.50
C ALA A 226 36.07 -5.98 32.70
N VAL A 227 36.76 -6.08 33.85
CA VAL A 227 37.51 -7.27 34.25
C VAL A 227 36.57 -8.46 34.46
N ARG A 228 35.44 -8.27 35.16
CA ARG A 228 34.42 -9.31 35.37
C ARG A 228 33.88 -9.85 34.06
N LEU A 229 33.55 -8.98 33.10
CA LEU A 229 33.04 -9.36 31.78
C LEU A 229 34.11 -10.05 30.93
N ALA A 230 35.36 -9.59 31.00
CA ALA A 230 36.48 -10.25 30.32
C ALA A 230 36.72 -11.66 30.88
N MET A 231 36.67 -11.83 32.19
CA MET A 231 36.80 -13.12 32.86
C MET A 231 35.61 -14.04 32.56
N ALA A 232 34.38 -13.55 32.59
CA ALA A 232 33.19 -14.31 32.20
C ALA A 232 33.24 -14.76 30.73
N LYS A 233 33.85 -13.96 29.84
CA LYS A 233 34.07 -14.31 28.43
C LYS A 233 35.21 -15.31 28.22
N LEU A 234 36.17 -15.39 29.15
CA LEU A 234 37.23 -16.39 29.15
C LEU A 234 36.77 -17.74 29.74
N GLU A 235 35.86 -17.71 30.72
CA GLU A 235 35.32 -18.90 31.39
C GLU A 235 34.10 -19.50 30.64
N GLY A 236 33.32 -18.67 29.94
CA GLY A 236 32.22 -19.08 29.09
C GLY A 236 32.62 -19.08 27.61
N GLY A 237 33.01 -20.24 27.09
CA GLY A 237 33.31 -20.39 25.66
C GLY A 237 32.14 -19.99 24.73
N LEU A 238 32.46 -19.08 23.81
CA LEU A 238 31.84 -18.68 22.53
C LEU A 238 30.76 -17.58 22.49
N PRO A 239 30.70 -16.80 21.37
CA PRO A 239 31.43 -16.97 20.10
C PRO A 239 32.90 -16.54 20.09
#